data_AF-A0A4Q5RGF8-F1
#
_entry.id   AF-A0A4Q5RGF8-F1
#
_cell.length_a   1.000
_cell.length_b   1.000
_cell.length_c   1.000
_cell.angle_alpha   90.00
_cell.angle_beta   90.00
_cell.angle_gamma   90.00
#
_symmetry.space_group_name_H-M   'P 1'
#
loop_
_entity.id
_entity.type
_entity.pdbx_description
1 polymer ?
#
loop_
_entity_poly.entity_id
_entity_poly.type
_entity_poly.pdbx_seq_one_letter_code
_entity_poly.pdbx_strand_id
1 'polypeptide(L)'
;MKYKILLIAAFISTFLWSCSGDQKPVDLAKKADIKNSQYQIGVVTEKGLSTSTRLPGQLKPYNEVNLFPKINGFVKKLYVDRGSIVKKGQLLLTLEAPEMQSQYQAAN
;
A
#
# COMPACT_ATOMS: atom_id res chain seq x y z
N MET A 1 11.23 -77.99 40.58
CA MET A 1 12.25 -77.99 39.49
C MET A 1 12.08 -79.12 38.44
N LYS A 2 10.93 -79.83 38.38
CA LYS A 2 10.64 -80.81 37.30
C LYS A 2 9.72 -80.22 36.20
N TYR A 3 8.94 -79.21 36.54
CA TYR A 3 8.07 -78.41 35.65
C TYR A 3 8.76 -77.13 35.12
N LYS A 4 10.09 -77.02 35.13
CA LYS A 4 10.79 -75.99 34.34
C LYS A 4 11.36 -76.59 33.06
N ILE A 5 11.85 -77.83 33.12
CA ILE A 5 12.33 -78.60 31.97
C ILE A 5 11.18 -78.97 31.00
N LEU A 6 9.99 -79.30 31.52
CA LEU A 6 8.80 -79.61 30.71
C LEU A 6 8.26 -78.38 29.93
N LEU A 7 8.57 -77.17 30.40
CA LEU A 7 8.05 -75.91 29.88
C LEU A 7 9.00 -75.35 28.81
N ILE A 8 10.29 -75.67 28.91
CA ILE A 8 11.31 -75.36 27.90
C ILE A 8 11.20 -76.32 26.70
N ALA A 9 10.83 -77.59 26.90
CA ALA A 9 10.59 -78.54 25.82
C ALA A 9 9.37 -78.17 24.96
N ALA A 10 8.31 -77.60 25.56
CA ALA A 10 7.13 -77.12 24.84
C ALA A 10 7.41 -75.88 23.98
N PHE A 11 8.36 -75.02 24.39
CA PHE A 11 8.69 -73.79 23.67
C PHE A 11 9.64 -74.01 22.48
N ILE A 12 10.45 -75.08 22.51
CA ILE A 12 11.36 -75.47 21.41
C ILE A 12 10.59 -76.15 20.26
N SER A 13 9.46 -76.80 20.54
CA SER A 13 8.62 -77.45 19.52
C SER A 13 7.87 -76.47 18.60
N THR A 14 7.68 -75.22 19.02
CA THR A 14 6.98 -74.18 18.24
C THR A 14 7.89 -73.36 17.33
N PHE A 15 9.20 -73.59 17.35
CA PHE A 15 10.17 -72.83 16.53
C PHE A 15 10.54 -73.50 15.19
N LEU A 16 10.07 -74.72 14.92
CA LEU A 16 10.48 -75.50 13.74
C LEU A 16 9.41 -75.65 12.65
N TRP A 17 8.31 -74.89 12.70
CA TRP A 17 7.30 -74.88 11.63
C TRP A 17 7.02 -73.51 11.00
N SER A 18 7.93 -72.55 11.15
CA SER A 18 7.89 -71.30 10.39
C SER A 18 9.08 -71.20 9.42
N CYS A 19 9.22 -72.20 8.56
CA CYS A 19 10.06 -72.11 7.37
C CYS A 19 9.44 -72.94 6.23
N SER A 20 8.46 -72.33 5.56
CA SER A 20 8.02 -72.66 4.20
C SER A 20 7.27 -71.46 3.65
N GLY A 21 8.02 -70.56 3.02
CA GLY A 21 7.50 -69.43 2.27
C GLY A 21 8.37 -69.25 1.04
N ASP A 22 7.85 -69.66 -0.12
CA ASP A 22 8.44 -69.55 -1.44
C ASP A 22 9.12 -68.20 -1.69
N GLN A 23 10.41 -68.25 -2.01
CA GLN A 23 11.17 -67.10 -2.50
C GLN A 23 10.79 -66.86 -3.96
N LYS A 24 9.85 -65.94 -4.22
CA LYS A 24 9.71 -65.32 -5.54
C LYS A 24 10.79 -64.25 -5.71
N PRO A 25 11.59 -64.31 -6.80
CA PRO A 25 12.70 -63.38 -7.03
C PRO A 25 12.19 -61.95 -7.16
N VAL A 26 13.05 -61.02 -6.73
CA VAL A 26 12.80 -59.58 -6.66
C VAL A 26 12.62 -59.04 -8.09
N ASP A 27 11.38 -58.89 -8.52
CA ASP A 27 11.04 -58.19 -9.75
C ASP A 27 11.39 -56.70 -9.59
N LEU A 28 12.55 -56.30 -10.13
CA LEU A 28 13.02 -54.92 -10.26
C LEU A 28 12.20 -54.09 -11.28
N ALA A 29 11.04 -54.59 -11.70
CA ALA A 29 10.10 -53.90 -12.57
C ALA A 29 8.94 -53.31 -11.75
N LYS A 30 9.26 -52.45 -10.76
CA LYS A 30 8.27 -51.53 -10.21
C LYS A 30 8.01 -50.48 -11.29
N LYS A 31 7.08 -50.80 -12.20
CA LYS A 31 6.51 -49.88 -13.17
C LYS A 31 6.08 -48.64 -12.37
N ALA A 32 6.77 -47.52 -12.59
CA ALA A 32 6.45 -46.27 -11.93
C ALA A 32 5.00 -45.93 -12.31
N ASP A 33 4.09 -46.12 -11.37
CA ASP A 33 2.73 -45.60 -11.44
C ASP A 33 2.87 -44.08 -11.60
N ILE A 34 2.69 -43.60 -12.83
CA ILE A 34 2.48 -42.17 -13.07
C ILE A 34 1.10 -41.87 -12.48
N LYS A 35 1.10 -41.52 -11.19
CA LYS A 35 -0.04 -40.84 -10.57
C LYS A 35 -0.25 -39.57 -11.36
N ASN A 36 -1.22 -39.64 -12.27
CA ASN A 36 -1.73 -38.50 -13.01
C ASN A 36 -2.43 -37.58 -12.00
N SER A 37 -1.65 -36.74 -11.33
CA SER A 37 -2.18 -35.64 -10.54
C SER A 37 -2.99 -34.79 -11.51
N GLN A 38 -4.31 -34.82 -11.38
CA GLN A 38 -5.16 -33.88 -12.11
C GLN A 38 -4.87 -32.48 -11.58
N TYR A 39 -4.06 -31.73 -12.32
CA TYR A 39 -3.79 -30.32 -12.05
C TYR A 39 -4.91 -29.49 -12.68
N GLN A 40 -5.49 -28.58 -11.90
CA GLN A 40 -6.44 -27.60 -12.43
C GLN A 40 -5.66 -26.53 -13.19
N ILE A 41 -5.94 -26.41 -14.48
CA ILE A 41 -5.30 -25.43 -15.37
C ILE A 41 -6.29 -24.31 -15.67
N GLY A 42 -5.87 -23.07 -15.47
CA GLY A 42 -6.65 -21.88 -15.86
C GLY A 42 -6.26 -21.41 -17.25
N VAL A 43 -7.26 -21.08 -18.09
CA VAL A 43 -7.02 -20.50 -19.42
C VAL A 43 -6.71 -19.01 -19.24
N VAL A 44 -5.56 -18.57 -19.76
CA VAL A 44 -5.13 -17.15 -19.72
C VAL A 44 -5.68 -16.44 -20.95
N THR A 45 -6.34 -15.30 -20.74
CA THR A 45 -6.83 -14.43 -21.81
C THR A 45 -6.28 -13.03 -21.63
N GLU A 46 -5.75 -12.46 -22.71
CA GLU A 46 -5.28 -11.07 -22.70
C GLU A 46 -6.47 -10.12 -22.60
N LYS A 47 -6.46 -9.29 -21.55
CA LYS A 47 -7.43 -8.21 -21.36
C LYS A 47 -6.66 -6.95 -21.03
N GLY A 48 -7.08 -5.81 -21.58
CA GLY A 48 -6.49 -4.53 -21.26
C GLY A 48 -6.62 -4.23 -19.77
N LEU A 49 -5.48 -4.10 -19.08
CA LEU A 49 -5.43 -3.68 -17.68
C LEU A 49 -5.41 -2.16 -17.62
N SER A 50 -6.50 -1.56 -17.15
CA SER A 50 -6.54 -0.15 -16.79
C SER A 50 -6.12 0.02 -15.33
N THR A 51 -4.89 0.45 -15.11
CA THR A 51 -4.36 0.77 -13.77
C THR A 51 -4.53 2.26 -13.50
N SER A 52 -5.28 2.61 -12.45
CA SER A 52 -5.41 3.99 -11.98
C SER A 52 -4.64 4.15 -10.68
N THR A 53 -3.78 5.16 -10.59
CA THR A 53 -3.07 5.53 -9.34
C THR A 53 -3.63 6.83 -8.79
N ARG A 54 -3.79 6.90 -7.46
CA ARG A 54 -4.23 8.12 -6.77
C ARG A 54 -3.01 8.79 -6.17
N LEU A 55 -2.70 9.98 -6.65
CA LEU A 55 -1.62 10.80 -6.12
C LEU A 55 -2.22 11.92 -5.27
N PRO A 56 -1.76 12.11 -4.02
CA PRO A 56 -2.15 13.28 -3.24
C PRO A 56 -1.56 14.54 -3.88
N GLY A 57 -2.34 15.60 -3.91
CA GLY A 57 -1.93 16.91 -4.40
C GLY A 57 -2.56 18.00 -3.57
N GLN A 58 -1.89 19.14 -3.48
CA GLN A 58 -2.42 20.34 -2.82
C GLN A 58 -2.75 21.37 -3.88
N LEU A 59 -3.93 21.98 -3.75
CA LEU A 59 -4.30 23.10 -4.60
C LEU A 59 -3.57 24.34 -4.12
N LYS A 60 -2.92 25.04 -5.05
CA LYS A 60 -2.30 26.33 -4.81
C LYS A 60 -2.98 27.39 -5.68
N PRO A 61 -3.15 28.62 -5.16
CA PRO A 61 -3.67 29.71 -5.97
C PRO A 61 -2.72 29.97 -7.13
N TYR A 62 -3.29 30.28 -8.30
CA TYR A 62 -2.50 30.62 -9.48
C TYR A 62 -1.74 31.94 -9.27
N ASN A 63 -2.38 32.93 -8.64
CA ASN A 63 -1.80 34.22 -8.30
C ASN A 63 -2.08 34.52 -6.83
N GLU A 64 -1.05 34.94 -6.11
CA GLU A 64 -1.14 35.43 -4.73
C GLU A 64 -0.39 36.75 -4.66
N VAL A 65 -1.04 37.79 -4.13
CA VAL A 65 -0.46 39.14 -4.06
C VAL A 65 -0.72 39.73 -2.69
N ASN A 66 0.36 40.10 -2.01
CA ASN A 66 0.31 40.85 -0.76
C ASN A 66 0.34 42.34 -1.08
N LEU A 67 -0.65 43.09 -0.57
CA LEU A 67 -0.79 44.52 -0.81
C LEU A 67 -0.26 45.30 0.39
N PHE A 68 0.63 46.25 0.11
CA PHE A 68 1.18 47.18 1.10
C PHE A 68 1.06 48.61 0.61
N PRO A 69 0.80 49.58 1.51
CA PRO A 69 0.81 50.99 1.15
C PRO A 69 2.22 51.42 0.76
N LYS A 70 2.34 52.22 -0.31
CA LYS A 70 3.64 52.74 -0.79
C LYS A 70 4.23 53.82 0.13
N ILE A 71 3.36 54.53 0.84
CA ILE A 71 3.71 55.62 1.73
C ILE A 71 3.04 55.39 3.09
N ASN A 72 3.64 55.92 4.14
CA ASN A 72 3.03 55.93 5.46
C ASN A 72 1.85 56.88 5.48
N GLY A 73 0.72 56.41 6.01
CA GLY A 73 -0.52 57.17 6.10
C GLY A 73 -1.59 56.38 6.84
N PHE A 74 -2.68 57.05 7.15
CA PHE A 74 -3.83 56.47 7.85
C PHE A 74 -4.90 56.04 6.84
N VAL A 75 -5.66 54.99 7.17
CA VAL A 75 -6.78 54.56 6.32
C VAL A 75 -7.93 55.55 6.49
N LYS A 76 -8.29 56.26 5.41
CA LYS A 76 -9.41 57.22 5.40
C LYS A 76 -10.74 56.53 5.14
N LYS A 77 -10.76 55.67 4.12
CA LYS A 77 -11.96 54.93 3.67
C LYS A 77 -11.57 53.56 3.15
N LEU A 78 -12.41 52.58 3.43
CA LEU A 78 -12.33 51.21 2.92
C LEU A 78 -13.56 50.94 2.05
N TYR A 79 -13.36 50.56 0.79
CA TYR A 79 -14.44 50.36 -0.19
C TYR A 79 -14.80 48.90 -0.41
N VAL A 80 -13.99 47.97 0.11
CA VAL A 80 -14.16 46.53 -0.08
C VAL A 80 -14.09 45.81 1.26
N ASP A 81 -14.96 44.82 1.44
CA ASP A 81 -14.94 43.96 2.62
C ASP A 81 -14.17 42.66 2.33
N ARG A 82 -13.76 41.97 3.40
CA ARG A 82 -13.05 40.70 3.34
C ARG A 82 -13.90 39.64 2.64
N GLY A 83 -13.29 38.91 1.71
CA GLY A 83 -13.98 37.91 0.89
C GLY A 83 -14.70 38.49 -0.34
N SER A 84 -14.70 39.81 -0.53
CA SER A 84 -15.25 40.42 -1.74
C SER A 84 -14.40 40.10 -2.96
N ILE A 85 -15.05 39.89 -4.11
CA ILE A 85 -14.38 39.71 -5.39
C ILE A 85 -13.97 41.09 -5.92
N VAL A 86 -12.69 41.25 -6.26
CA VAL A 86 -12.13 42.52 -6.76
C VAL A 86 -11.45 42.31 -8.11
N LYS A 87 -11.37 43.39 -8.90
CA LYS A 87 -10.69 43.38 -10.21
C LYS A 87 -9.38 44.16 -10.16
N LYS A 88 -8.48 43.87 -11.10
CA LYS A 88 -7.22 44.62 -11.25
C LYS A 88 -7.52 46.10 -11.49
N GLY A 89 -6.89 46.97 -10.71
CA GLY A 89 -7.06 48.43 -10.79
C GLY A 89 -8.26 48.98 -10.03
N GLN A 90 -9.03 48.14 -9.33
CA GLN A 90 -10.13 48.60 -8.49
C GLN A 90 -9.60 49.33 -7.25
N LEU A 91 -10.23 50.47 -6.91
CA LEU A 91 -9.93 51.19 -5.68
C LEU A 91 -10.42 50.39 -4.48
N LEU A 92 -9.49 49.93 -3.65
CA LEU A 92 -9.79 49.12 -2.46
C LEU A 92 -9.94 49.98 -1.21
N LEU A 93 -9.04 50.96 -1.04
CA LEU A 93 -9.00 51.87 0.08
C LEU A 93 -8.38 53.20 -0.32
N THR A 94 -8.68 54.25 0.45
CA THR A 94 -8.01 55.55 0.35
C THR A 94 -7.18 55.77 1.60
N LEU A 95 -5.92 56.19 1.42
CA LEU A 95 -5.03 56.59 2.50
C LEU A 95 -5.00 58.11 2.60
N GLU A 96 -4.83 58.61 3.82
CA GLU A 96 -4.58 60.00 4.15
C GLU A 96 -3.22 60.09 4.84
N ALA A 97 -2.28 60.78 4.19
CA ALA A 97 -0.91 60.94 4.67
C ALA A 97 -0.64 62.42 4.96
N PRO A 98 -0.78 62.88 6.22
CA PRO A 98 -0.61 64.28 6.58
C PRO A 98 0.79 64.81 6.23
N GLU A 99 1.83 64.00 6.45
CA GLU A 99 3.21 64.38 6.16
C GLU A 99 3.45 64.64 4.67
N MET A 100 2.91 63.79 3.79
CA MET A 100 2.99 63.99 2.35
C MET A 100 2.26 65.26 1.89
N GLN A 101 1.12 65.57 2.50
CA GLN A 101 0.37 66.79 2.20
C GLN A 101 1.14 68.05 2.61
N SER A 102 1.82 68.00 3.77
CA SER A 102 2.68 69.10 4.23
C SER A 102 3.89 69.30 3.29
N GLN A 103 4.54 68.22 2.85
CA GLN A 103 5.65 68.30 1.91
C GLN A 103 5.22 68.88 0.56
N TYR A 104 4.05 68.47 0.05
CA TYR A 104 3.52 68.99 -1.19
C TYR A 104 3.23 70.50 -1.11
N GLN A 105 2.66 70.97 0.01
CA GLN A 105 2.42 72.40 0.24
C GLN A 105 3.69 73.22 0.40
N ALA A 106 4.76 72.64 0.96
CA ALA A 106 6.04 73.32 1.10
C ALA A 106 6.83 73.44 -0.22
N ALA A 107 6.49 72.62 -1.22
CA ALA A 107 7.15 72.58 -2.52
C ALA A 107 6.51 73.52 -3.57
N ASN A 108 5.34 74.09 -3.27
CA ASN A 108 4.56 74.96 -4.14
C ASN A 108 4.51 76.38 -3.56
#